data_AF-A0A659V3G2-F1
#
_entry.id   AF-A0A659V3G2-F1
#
_cell.length_a   1.000
_cell.length_b   1.000
_cell.length_c   1.000
_cell.angle_alpha   90.00
_cell.angle_beta   90.00
_cell.angle_gamma   90.00
#
_symmetry.space_group_name_H-M   'P 1'
#
loop_
_entity.id
_entity.type
_entity.pdbx_description
1 polymer ?
#
loop_
_entity_poly.entity_id
_entity_poly.type
_entity_poly.pdbx_seq_one_letter_code
_entity_poly.pdbx_strand_id
1 'polypeptide(L)'
;MAQTEHPIKAAAVAVGGTIGVMTLLFTGIVLPTMTASRDNKIDALGTDITSLKAKVSGLENNVAAGQQALNDLRQASDEERRKNKKTIEDLNSEIKGLQDQLFTSQQTNIFFKGDPYPVGFDKIKLGDSKDKIMSVFPSGAMSDSGHQITIEDTSAPIFRIMKFKHYDEKAPSWTVDSIDIKYDDIGRILDHSPKIPKNWLKDALVKTLGDPFVVGIEEQCSLWKVGKDAVVYYINNQDWFEISGFVTYPGGCSPTEKQLKTLKAAKG
;
A
#
# COMPACT_ATOMS: atom_id res chain seq x y z
N MET A 1 -27.63 -124.98 -43.82
CA MET A 1 -26.40 -124.32 -43.34
C MET A 1 -26.67 -122.83 -43.32
N ALA A 2 -26.86 -122.26 -42.12
CA ALA A 2 -26.97 -120.81 -41.93
C ALA A 2 -25.56 -120.29 -41.62
N GLN A 3 -25.03 -119.39 -42.45
CA GLN A 3 -23.86 -118.60 -42.07
C GLN A 3 -24.34 -117.24 -41.58
N THR A 4 -24.21 -117.07 -40.28
CA THR A 4 -24.39 -115.85 -39.50
C THR A 4 -23.44 -114.75 -39.96
N GLU A 5 -23.98 -113.59 -40.35
CA GLU A 5 -23.19 -112.39 -40.54
C GLU A 5 -22.67 -111.85 -39.19
N HIS A 6 -21.36 -111.56 -39.15
CA HIS A 6 -20.64 -111.20 -37.93
C HIS A 6 -21.02 -109.81 -37.37
N PRO A 7 -21.28 -109.67 -36.05
CA PRO A 7 -21.64 -108.40 -35.40
C PRO A 7 -20.55 -107.32 -35.46
N ILE A 8 -19.34 -107.68 -35.88
CA ILE A 8 -18.21 -106.76 -36.06
C ILE A 8 -18.41 -105.86 -37.29
N LYS A 9 -19.09 -106.33 -38.34
CA LYS A 9 -19.36 -105.53 -39.55
C LYS A 9 -20.41 -104.44 -39.31
N ALA A 10 -21.45 -104.76 -38.54
CA ALA A 10 -22.47 -103.78 -38.13
C ALA A 10 -21.89 -102.72 -37.18
N ALA A 11 -21.01 -103.11 -36.25
CA ALA A 11 -20.30 -102.17 -35.38
C ALA A 11 -19.33 -101.27 -36.16
N ALA A 12 -18.59 -101.81 -37.14
CA ALA A 12 -17.68 -101.03 -37.98
C ALA A 12 -18.42 -100.02 -38.89
N VAL A 13 -19.60 -100.39 -39.42
CA VAL A 13 -20.44 -99.49 -40.23
C VAL A 13 -21.13 -98.43 -39.36
N ALA A 14 -21.55 -98.77 -38.14
CA ALA A 14 -22.11 -97.80 -37.20
C ALA A 14 -21.05 -96.81 -36.71
N VAL A 15 -19.84 -97.28 -36.38
CA VAL A 15 -18.72 -96.41 -35.96
C VAL A 15 -18.22 -95.55 -37.14
N GLY A 16 -18.08 -96.14 -38.34
CA GLY A 16 -17.70 -95.41 -39.55
C GLY A 16 -18.75 -94.38 -40.00
N GLY A 17 -20.05 -94.73 -39.88
CA GLY A 17 -21.16 -93.82 -40.15
C GLY A 17 -21.24 -92.68 -39.14
N THR A 18 -21.03 -92.96 -37.85
CA THR A 18 -21.06 -91.93 -36.80
C THR A 18 -19.85 -90.98 -36.92
N ILE A 19 -18.66 -91.49 -37.25
CA ILE A 19 -17.47 -90.68 -37.51
C ILE A 19 -17.65 -89.85 -38.79
N GLY A 20 -18.18 -90.44 -39.87
CA GLY A 20 -18.44 -89.75 -41.12
C GLY A 20 -19.49 -88.63 -41.00
N VAL A 21 -20.58 -88.89 -40.29
CA VAL A 21 -21.62 -87.89 -40.00
C VAL A 21 -21.10 -86.80 -39.07
N MET A 22 -20.36 -87.15 -38.01
CA MET A 22 -19.71 -86.15 -37.14
C MET A 22 -18.73 -85.27 -37.92
N THR A 23 -17.94 -85.86 -38.81
CA THR A 23 -16.97 -85.11 -39.63
C THR A 23 -17.69 -84.20 -40.62
N LEU A 24 -18.75 -84.66 -41.27
CA LEU A 24 -19.60 -83.85 -42.16
C LEU A 24 -20.34 -82.72 -41.43
N LEU A 25 -20.85 -82.97 -40.22
CA LEU A 25 -21.46 -81.92 -39.39
C LEU A 25 -20.40 -80.91 -38.95
N PHE A 26 -19.21 -81.37 -38.58
CA PHE A 26 -18.14 -80.49 -38.13
C PHE A 26 -17.55 -79.64 -39.26
N THR A 27 -17.33 -80.22 -40.45
CA THR A 27 -16.78 -79.50 -41.61
C THR A 27 -17.83 -78.75 -42.42
N GLY A 28 -19.05 -79.27 -42.52
CA GLY A 28 -20.12 -78.69 -43.31
C GLY A 28 -20.98 -77.65 -42.58
N ILE A 29 -21.05 -77.71 -41.24
CA ILE A 29 -21.93 -76.83 -40.45
C ILE A 29 -21.16 -76.08 -39.36
N VAL A 30 -20.40 -76.78 -38.50
CA VAL A 30 -19.76 -76.18 -37.32
C VAL A 30 -18.60 -75.25 -37.70
N LEU A 31 -17.69 -75.70 -38.57
CA LEU A 31 -16.56 -74.89 -39.02
C LEU A 31 -17.02 -73.60 -39.72
N PRO A 32 -17.94 -73.64 -40.71
CA PRO A 32 -18.47 -72.43 -41.34
C PRO A 32 -19.15 -71.48 -40.36
N THR A 33 -19.94 -71.98 -39.41
CA THR A 33 -20.61 -71.12 -38.42
C THR A 33 -19.64 -70.52 -37.40
N MET A 34 -18.61 -71.27 -36.97
CA MET A 34 -17.57 -70.72 -36.10
C MET A 34 -16.68 -69.70 -36.83
N THR A 35 -16.38 -69.92 -38.12
CA THR A 35 -15.66 -68.96 -38.96
C THR A 35 -16.49 -67.70 -39.17
N ALA A 36 -17.76 -67.82 -39.56
CA ALA A 36 -18.67 -66.68 -39.69
C ALA A 36 -18.87 -65.91 -38.36
N SER A 37 -18.92 -66.63 -37.23
CA SER A 37 -18.98 -65.98 -35.90
C SER A 37 -17.69 -65.26 -35.54
N ARG A 38 -16.52 -65.76 -35.95
CA ARG A 38 -15.22 -65.10 -35.77
C ARG A 38 -15.08 -63.90 -36.69
N ASP A 39 -15.50 -64.01 -37.94
CA ASP A 39 -15.49 -62.92 -38.92
C ASP A 39 -16.41 -61.78 -38.47
N ASN A 40 -17.63 -62.09 -38.02
CA ASN A 40 -18.51 -61.09 -37.41
C ASN A 40 -17.90 -60.40 -36.17
N LYS A 41 -17.14 -61.13 -35.35
CA LYS A 41 -16.42 -60.54 -34.21
C LYS A 41 -15.26 -59.66 -34.66
N ILE A 42 -14.53 -60.06 -35.70
CA ILE A 42 -13.44 -59.29 -36.29
C ILE A 42 -13.99 -58.00 -36.89
N ASP A 43 -15.12 -58.05 -37.61
CA ASP A 43 -15.77 -56.88 -38.19
C ASP A 43 -16.32 -55.94 -37.11
N ALA A 44 -16.92 -56.49 -36.06
CA ALA A 44 -17.36 -55.70 -34.90
C ALA A 44 -16.17 -54.99 -34.21
N LEU A 45 -15.07 -55.72 -33.96
CA LEU A 45 -13.85 -55.15 -33.40
C LEU A 45 -13.21 -54.11 -34.34
N GLY A 46 -13.24 -54.32 -35.66
CA GLY A 46 -12.76 -53.36 -36.65
C GLY A 46 -13.58 -52.06 -36.65
N THR A 47 -14.90 -52.19 -36.48
CA THR A 47 -15.82 -51.06 -36.34
C THR A 47 -15.55 -50.28 -35.05
N ASP A 48 -15.36 -51.00 -33.93
CA ASP A 48 -15.01 -50.42 -32.64
C ASP A 48 -13.66 -49.69 -32.68
N ILE A 49 -12.63 -50.27 -33.31
CA ILE A 49 -11.32 -49.64 -33.51
C ILE A 49 -11.46 -48.35 -34.31
N THR A 50 -12.26 -48.37 -35.38
CA THR A 50 -12.49 -47.18 -36.22
C THR A 50 -13.21 -46.08 -35.45
N SER A 51 -14.22 -46.45 -34.65
CA SER A 51 -14.93 -45.55 -33.75
C SER A 51 -14.02 -44.96 -32.67
N LEU A 52 -13.18 -45.80 -32.04
CA LEU A 52 -12.22 -45.36 -31.03
C LEU A 52 -11.19 -44.39 -31.64
N LYS A 53 -10.68 -44.69 -32.84
CA LYS A 53 -9.73 -43.83 -33.55
C LYS A 53 -10.35 -42.46 -33.87
N ALA A 54 -11.62 -42.43 -34.29
CA ALA A 54 -12.35 -41.18 -34.50
C ALA A 54 -12.53 -40.39 -33.19
N LYS A 55 -12.85 -41.06 -32.08
CA LYS A 55 -12.94 -40.42 -30.75
C LYS A 55 -11.60 -39.87 -30.26
N VAL A 56 -10.50 -40.63 -30.43
CA VAL A 56 -9.15 -40.19 -30.06
C VAL A 56 -8.76 -38.94 -30.87
N SER A 57 -8.96 -38.97 -32.19
CA SER A 57 -8.69 -37.79 -33.02
C SER A 57 -9.56 -36.58 -32.63
N GLY A 58 -10.84 -36.81 -32.28
CA GLY A 58 -11.70 -35.75 -31.75
C GLY A 58 -11.23 -35.19 -30.41
N LEU A 59 -10.75 -36.04 -29.50
CA LEU A 59 -10.16 -35.63 -28.23
C LEU A 59 -8.86 -34.86 -28.42
N GLU A 60 -7.98 -35.28 -29.32
CA GLU A 60 -6.74 -34.57 -29.65
C GLU A 60 -7.04 -33.16 -30.18
N ASN A 61 -8.03 -33.02 -31.06
CA ASN A 61 -8.47 -31.71 -31.56
C ASN A 61 -9.03 -30.82 -30.43
N ASN A 62 -9.83 -31.38 -29.53
CA ASN A 62 -10.36 -30.64 -28.38
C ASN A 62 -9.26 -30.22 -27.40
N VAL A 63 -8.26 -31.07 -27.16
CA VAL A 63 -7.10 -30.74 -26.33
C VAL A 63 -6.28 -29.64 -26.98
N ALA A 64 -6.03 -29.70 -28.30
CA ALA A 64 -5.33 -28.66 -29.03
C ALA A 64 -6.08 -27.31 -28.96
N ALA A 65 -7.41 -27.33 -29.18
CA ALA A 65 -8.25 -26.14 -29.07
C ALA A 65 -8.26 -25.58 -27.64
N GLY A 66 -8.36 -26.44 -26.62
CA GLY A 66 -8.30 -26.03 -25.22
C GLY A 66 -6.95 -25.42 -24.82
N GLN A 67 -5.84 -25.99 -25.32
CA GLN A 67 -4.50 -25.45 -25.09
C GLN A 67 -4.32 -24.07 -25.75
N GLN A 68 -4.88 -23.89 -26.95
CA GLN A 68 -4.85 -22.61 -27.64
C GLN A 68 -5.66 -21.55 -26.87
N ALA A 69 -6.90 -21.87 -26.47
CA ALA A 69 -7.72 -20.98 -25.66
C ALA A 69 -7.05 -20.59 -24.32
N LEU A 70 -6.35 -21.53 -23.69
CA LEU A 70 -5.55 -21.27 -22.48
C LEU A 70 -4.39 -20.30 -22.73
N ASN A 71 -3.70 -20.45 -23.87
CA ASN A 71 -2.62 -19.56 -24.24
C ASN A 71 -3.13 -18.15 -24.55
N ASP A 72 -4.25 -18.03 -25.26
CA ASP A 72 -4.89 -16.74 -25.58
C ASP A 72 -5.36 -16.03 -24.29
N LEU A 73 -5.97 -16.78 -23.36
CA LEU A 73 -6.38 -16.24 -22.06
C LEU A 73 -5.18 -15.74 -21.23
N ARG A 74 -4.07 -16.49 -21.25
CA ARG A 74 -2.83 -16.08 -20.57
C ARG A 74 -2.27 -14.79 -21.16
N GLN A 75 -2.20 -14.69 -22.49
CA GLN A 75 -1.74 -13.47 -23.16
C GLN A 75 -2.63 -12.27 -22.84
N ALA A 76 -3.95 -12.44 -22.88
CA ALA A 76 -4.89 -11.38 -22.51
C ALA A 76 -4.73 -10.94 -21.04
N SER A 77 -4.56 -11.89 -20.13
CA SER A 77 -4.32 -11.61 -18.71
C SER A 77 -3.00 -10.89 -18.46
N ASP A 78 -1.94 -11.24 -19.17
CA ASP A 78 -0.64 -10.60 -19.04
C ASP A 78 -0.67 -9.16 -19.59
N GLU A 79 -1.38 -8.93 -20.68
CA GLU A 79 -1.58 -7.59 -21.24
C GLU A 79 -2.39 -6.68 -20.28
N GLU A 80 -3.48 -7.18 -19.70
CA GLU A 80 -4.24 -6.44 -18.69
C GLU A 80 -3.40 -6.15 -17.43
N ARG A 81 -2.59 -7.11 -16.97
CA ARG A 81 -1.63 -6.85 -15.89
C ARG A 81 -0.63 -5.75 -16.24
N ARG A 82 -0.14 -5.73 -17.46
CA ARG A 82 0.82 -4.72 -17.93
C ARG A 82 0.18 -3.33 -17.97
N LYS A 83 -1.05 -3.23 -18.48
CA LYS A 83 -1.83 -1.98 -18.48
C LYS A 83 -2.10 -1.50 -17.06
N ASN A 84 -2.60 -2.36 -16.19
CA ASN A 84 -2.90 -2.00 -14.80
C ASN A 84 -1.64 -1.55 -14.06
N LYS A 85 -0.50 -2.22 -14.26
CA LYS A 85 0.77 -1.79 -13.69
C LYS A 85 1.14 -0.38 -14.15
N LYS A 86 1.02 -0.09 -15.44
CA LYS A 86 1.28 1.24 -15.98
C LYS A 86 0.32 2.29 -15.40
N THR A 87 -0.97 2.00 -15.33
CA THR A 87 -1.97 2.90 -14.72
C THR A 87 -1.63 3.21 -13.26
N ILE A 88 -1.21 2.21 -12.49
CA ILE A 88 -0.78 2.40 -11.10
C ILE A 88 0.47 3.28 -11.02
N GLU A 89 1.45 3.08 -11.90
CA GLU A 89 2.66 3.92 -11.98
C GLU A 89 2.30 5.37 -12.33
N ASP A 90 1.43 5.58 -13.32
CA ASP A 90 0.96 6.89 -13.75
C ASP A 90 0.20 7.60 -12.61
N LEU A 91 -0.75 6.91 -11.96
CA LEU A 91 -1.51 7.45 -10.82
C LEU A 91 -0.60 7.79 -9.63
N ASN A 92 0.39 6.96 -9.33
CA ASN A 92 1.35 7.26 -8.26
C ASN A 92 2.18 8.51 -8.59
N SER A 93 2.55 8.71 -9.86
CA SER A 93 3.25 9.92 -10.29
C SER A 93 2.37 11.16 -10.18
N GLU A 94 1.07 11.04 -10.49
CA GLU A 94 0.10 12.12 -10.37
C GLU A 94 -0.18 12.48 -8.90
N ILE A 95 -0.40 11.47 -8.04
CA ILE A 95 -0.56 11.67 -6.59
C ILE A 95 0.65 12.39 -6.02
N LYS A 96 1.86 11.97 -6.40
CA LYS A 96 3.09 12.63 -5.97
C LYS A 96 3.16 14.08 -6.45
N GLY A 97 2.82 14.33 -7.73
CA GLY A 97 2.77 15.68 -8.27
C GLY A 97 1.76 16.59 -7.55
N LEU A 98 0.57 16.06 -7.23
CA LEU A 98 -0.45 16.77 -6.46
C LEU A 98 -0.01 17.04 -5.02
N GLN A 99 0.67 16.09 -4.37
CA GLN A 99 1.25 16.29 -3.05
C GLN A 99 2.33 17.39 -3.07
N ASP A 100 3.21 17.40 -4.07
CA ASP A 100 4.23 18.45 -4.24
C ASP A 100 3.60 19.83 -4.49
N GLN A 101 2.52 19.90 -5.28
CA GLN A 101 1.77 21.14 -5.51
C GLN A 101 1.07 21.64 -4.25
N LEU A 102 0.37 20.74 -3.54
CA LEU A 102 -0.31 21.07 -2.28
C LEU A 102 0.70 21.58 -1.25
N PHE A 103 1.83 20.89 -1.12
CA PHE A 103 2.92 21.28 -0.26
C PHE A 103 3.47 22.67 -0.62
N THR A 104 3.73 22.92 -1.89
CA THR A 104 4.18 24.23 -2.39
C THR A 104 3.14 25.33 -2.12
N SER A 105 1.85 25.03 -2.23
CA SER A 105 0.79 25.98 -1.89
C SER A 105 0.77 26.29 -0.39
N GLN A 106 0.88 25.27 0.46
CA GLN A 106 0.92 25.41 1.92
C GLN A 106 2.16 26.17 2.40
N GLN A 107 3.27 26.11 1.66
CA GLN A 107 4.48 26.87 1.97
C GLN A 107 4.30 28.40 1.91
N THR A 108 3.24 28.90 1.27
CA THR A 108 3.10 30.33 1.00
C THR A 108 2.51 31.15 2.14
N ASN A 109 1.86 30.53 3.12
CA ASN A 109 1.32 31.17 4.32
C ASN A 109 1.27 30.17 5.47
N ILE A 110 2.13 30.41 6.47
CA ILE A 110 2.32 29.49 7.58
C ILE A 110 1.30 29.65 8.69
N PHE A 111 0.48 30.72 8.73
CA PHE A 111 -0.46 30.98 9.83
C PHE A 111 -1.94 30.72 9.49
N PHE A 112 -2.22 29.83 8.53
CA PHE A 112 -3.59 29.38 8.28
C PHE A 112 -4.10 28.46 9.41
N LYS A 113 -5.43 28.41 9.55
CA LYS A 113 -6.08 27.57 10.55
C LYS A 113 -6.06 26.11 10.08
N GLY A 114 -5.58 25.20 10.94
CA GLY A 114 -5.43 23.79 10.61
C GLY A 114 -4.10 23.53 9.91
N ASP A 115 -4.00 23.86 8.63
CA ASP A 115 -2.73 23.74 7.89
C ASP A 115 -1.87 24.99 8.12
N PRO A 116 -0.55 24.88 8.37
CA PRO A 116 0.33 23.70 8.28
C PRO A 116 0.73 23.06 9.63
N TYR A 117 -0.13 23.13 10.65
CA TYR A 117 0.16 22.72 12.03
C TYR A 117 -0.55 21.43 12.43
N PRO A 118 -0.14 20.76 13.52
CA PRO A 118 -0.89 19.66 14.09
C PRO A 118 -2.31 20.09 14.51
N VAL A 119 -3.27 19.18 14.33
CA VAL A 119 -4.69 19.45 14.58
C VAL A 119 -4.91 19.89 16.03
N GLY A 120 -5.59 21.02 16.23
CA GLY A 120 -5.91 21.57 17.55
C GLY A 120 -4.96 22.66 18.04
N PHE A 121 -3.87 22.94 17.32
CA PHE A 121 -2.98 24.06 17.63
C PHE A 121 -3.74 25.39 17.81
N ASP A 122 -4.73 25.64 16.95
CA ASP A 122 -5.58 26.84 16.96
C ASP A 122 -6.42 27.02 18.26
N LYS A 123 -6.50 25.98 19.09
CA LYS A 123 -7.26 25.97 20.35
C LYS A 123 -6.41 26.31 21.57
N ILE A 124 -5.08 26.30 21.44
CA ILE A 124 -4.14 26.59 22.53
C ILE A 124 -3.53 27.98 22.34
N LYS A 125 -3.41 28.71 23.45
CA LYS A 125 -2.85 30.05 23.54
C LYS A 125 -1.85 30.14 24.69
N LEU A 126 -1.00 31.17 24.65
CA LEU A 126 -0.19 31.54 25.81
C LEU A 126 -1.10 31.81 27.02
N GLY A 127 -0.68 31.36 28.20
CA GLY A 127 -1.43 31.42 29.45
C GLY A 127 -2.44 30.30 29.66
N ASP A 128 -2.71 29.45 28.66
CA ASP A 128 -3.58 28.29 28.84
C ASP A 128 -2.97 27.28 29.82
N SER A 129 -3.83 26.53 30.52
CA SER A 129 -3.40 25.51 31.48
C SER A 129 -2.95 24.21 30.80
N LYS A 130 -2.20 23.43 31.56
CA LYS A 130 -1.79 22.06 31.18
C LYS A 130 -2.99 21.19 30.80
N ASP A 131 -4.05 21.23 31.60
CA ASP A 131 -5.26 20.44 31.40
C ASP A 131 -5.95 20.77 30.08
N LYS A 132 -5.91 22.03 29.65
CA LYS A 132 -6.48 22.43 28.37
C LYS A 132 -5.73 21.79 27.20
N ILE A 133 -4.39 21.72 27.26
CA ILE A 133 -3.59 21.01 26.24
C ILE A 133 -3.98 19.53 26.21
N MET A 134 -4.06 18.88 27.37
CA MET A 134 -4.44 17.48 27.50
C MET A 134 -5.87 17.20 27.00
N SER A 135 -6.77 18.19 27.07
CA SER A 135 -8.12 18.06 26.51
C SER A 135 -8.17 18.22 24.98
N VAL A 136 -7.22 18.94 24.40
CA VAL A 136 -7.17 19.23 22.96
C VAL A 136 -6.44 18.12 22.20
N PHE A 137 -5.35 17.60 22.77
CA PHE A 137 -4.51 16.58 22.15
C PHE A 137 -4.68 15.23 22.86
N PRO A 138 -5.00 14.14 22.13
CA PRO A 138 -5.11 12.81 22.71
C PRO A 138 -3.75 12.34 23.25
N SER A 139 -3.75 11.66 24.39
CA SER A 139 -2.56 11.27 25.15
C SER A 139 -1.56 10.37 24.40
N GLY A 140 -1.98 9.70 23.32
CA GLY A 140 -1.10 8.87 22.49
C GLY A 140 -0.12 9.65 21.60
N ALA A 141 -0.33 10.96 21.40
CA ALA A 141 0.52 11.83 20.58
C ALA A 141 1.38 12.80 21.41
N MET A 142 1.47 12.58 22.73
CA MET A 142 2.01 13.54 23.68
C MET A 142 3.12 12.92 24.54
N SER A 143 4.19 13.68 24.75
CA SER A 143 5.21 13.41 25.76
C SER A 143 5.29 14.59 26.75
N ASP A 144 5.30 14.31 28.05
CA ASP A 144 5.29 15.29 29.12
C ASP A 144 6.54 15.11 30.00
N SER A 145 7.38 16.15 30.09
CA SER A 145 8.58 16.15 30.92
C SER A 145 8.48 17.10 32.13
N GLY A 146 7.27 17.49 32.53
CA GLY A 146 7.02 18.42 33.63
C GLY A 146 7.09 19.89 33.19
N HIS A 147 8.21 20.31 32.60
CA HIS A 147 8.43 21.71 32.15
C HIS A 147 8.00 21.97 30.71
N GLN A 148 7.69 20.91 29.96
CA GLN A 148 7.19 21.02 28.60
C GLN A 148 6.30 19.84 28.25
N ILE A 149 5.33 20.11 27.38
CA ILE A 149 4.53 19.10 26.69
C ILE A 149 4.91 19.12 25.22
N THR A 150 5.38 17.98 24.70
CA THR A 150 5.70 17.80 23.28
C THR A 150 4.56 17.06 22.59
N ILE A 151 4.09 17.60 21.46
CA ILE A 151 3.18 16.94 20.53
C ILE A 151 3.97 16.60 19.28
N GLU A 152 3.91 15.34 18.87
CA GLU A 152 4.47 14.88 17.60
C GLU A 152 3.34 14.34 16.73
N ASP A 153 3.13 15.00 15.59
CA ASP A 153 2.13 14.64 14.60
C ASP A 153 2.80 14.48 13.23
N THR A 154 3.11 13.23 12.88
CA THR A 154 3.72 12.89 11.59
C THR A 154 2.76 13.09 10.41
N SER A 155 1.46 13.26 10.66
CA SER A 155 0.47 13.54 9.62
C SER A 155 0.47 15.02 9.19
N ALA A 156 1.02 15.92 10.01
CA ALA A 156 1.12 17.33 9.66
C ALA A 156 2.09 17.55 8.48
N PRO A 157 1.72 18.38 7.49
CA PRO A 157 2.44 18.47 6.22
C PRO A 157 3.77 19.20 6.32
N ILE A 158 3.93 20.12 7.30
CA ILE A 158 5.16 20.90 7.51
C ILE A 158 5.62 20.80 8.96
N PHE A 159 4.86 21.37 9.90
CA PHE A 159 5.26 21.42 11.30
C PHE A 159 4.75 20.19 12.03
N ARG A 160 5.67 19.29 12.37
CA ARG A 160 5.35 17.99 12.97
C ARG A 160 5.53 17.95 14.46
N ILE A 161 6.35 18.85 14.99
CA ILE A 161 6.69 18.87 16.40
C ILE A 161 6.27 20.23 16.97
N MET A 162 5.45 20.19 18.02
CA MET A 162 5.14 21.35 18.84
C MET A 162 5.55 21.11 20.28
N LYS A 163 6.07 22.12 20.95
CA LYS A 163 6.37 22.06 22.38
C LYS A 163 5.73 23.21 23.10
N PHE A 164 4.84 22.93 24.04
CA PHE A 164 4.30 23.90 24.97
C PHE A 164 5.18 23.93 26.21
N LYS A 165 5.81 25.05 26.52
CA LYS A 165 6.76 25.18 27.62
C LYS A 165 6.20 26.01 28.76
N HIS A 166 6.68 25.69 29.95
CA HIS A 166 6.46 26.43 31.17
C HIS A 166 7.81 26.68 31.86
N TYR A 167 8.09 27.94 32.18
CA TYR A 167 9.40 28.35 32.68
C TYR A 167 9.42 28.69 34.17
N ASP A 168 8.27 29.04 34.77
CA ASP A 168 8.21 29.41 36.18
C ASP A 168 7.84 28.22 37.08
N GLU A 169 8.83 27.43 37.48
CA GLU A 169 8.64 26.28 38.38
C GLU A 169 8.02 26.63 39.74
N LYS A 170 8.06 27.92 40.13
CA LYS A 170 7.49 28.41 41.38
C LYS A 170 6.06 28.90 41.21
N ALA A 171 5.55 28.98 39.98
CA ALA A 171 4.19 29.37 39.72
C ALA A 171 3.24 28.38 40.40
N PRO A 172 2.12 28.86 40.97
CA PRO A 172 1.15 27.99 41.63
C PRO A 172 0.43 27.04 40.66
N SER A 173 0.54 27.29 39.35
CA SER A 173 -0.09 26.51 38.30
C SER A 173 0.76 26.53 37.02
N TRP A 174 0.84 25.39 36.35
CA TRP A 174 1.48 25.26 35.04
C TRP A 174 0.63 25.96 33.97
N THR A 175 1.24 26.92 33.27
CA THR A 175 0.64 27.63 32.13
C THR A 175 1.59 27.66 30.94
N VAL A 176 1.04 27.76 29.74
CA VAL A 176 1.83 27.89 28.50
C VAL A 176 2.52 29.26 28.46
N ASP A 177 3.82 29.29 28.68
CA ASP A 177 4.62 30.51 28.59
C ASP A 177 5.19 30.71 27.18
N SER A 178 5.49 29.59 26.49
CA SER A 178 5.88 29.61 25.08
C SER A 178 5.48 28.35 24.32
N ILE A 179 5.49 28.47 23.00
CA ILE A 179 5.17 27.41 22.05
C ILE A 179 6.27 27.35 20.99
N ASP A 180 7.07 26.28 21.00
CA ASP A 180 7.99 25.99 19.91
C ASP A 180 7.26 25.21 18.82
N ILE A 181 7.53 25.58 17.57
CA ILE A 181 6.97 24.91 16.41
C ILE A 181 8.11 24.58 15.45
N LYS A 182 8.26 23.29 15.14
CA LYS A 182 9.39 22.75 14.38
C LYS A 182 8.93 21.91 13.19
N TYR A 183 9.58 22.07 12.05
CA TYR A 183 9.53 21.09 10.97
C TYR A 183 10.74 20.15 11.10
N ASP A 184 10.50 18.85 11.26
CA ASP A 184 11.58 17.88 11.51
C ASP A 184 12.33 17.54 10.20
N ASP A 185 13.34 18.34 9.85
CA ASP A 185 14.04 18.22 8.56
C ASP A 185 14.65 16.82 8.33
N ILE A 186 15.16 16.18 9.39
CA ILE A 186 15.72 14.82 9.31
C ILE A 186 14.62 13.78 9.11
N GLY A 187 13.53 13.84 9.89
CA GLY A 187 12.39 12.93 9.74
C GLY A 187 11.77 13.01 8.35
N ARG A 188 11.74 14.21 7.75
CA ARG A 188 11.27 14.44 6.38
C ARG A 188 12.16 13.81 5.29
N ILE A 189 13.45 13.66 5.55
CA ILE A 189 14.34 12.95 4.62
C ILE A 189 14.09 11.45 4.69
N LEU A 190 13.87 10.92 5.89
CA LEU A 190 13.68 9.48 6.14
C LEU A 190 12.35 8.94 5.61
N ASP A 191 11.30 9.76 5.58
CA ASP A 191 9.96 9.37 5.14
C ASP A 191 9.64 9.76 3.69
N HIS A 192 10.65 10.20 2.94
CA HIS A 192 10.51 10.69 1.55
C HIS A 192 9.59 11.90 1.38
N SER A 193 9.40 12.70 2.42
CA SER A 193 8.66 13.96 2.33
C SER A 193 9.39 14.99 1.46
N PRO A 194 8.65 15.96 0.89
CA PRO A 194 9.26 17.07 0.17
C PRO A 194 10.27 17.83 1.03
N LYS A 195 11.44 18.12 0.44
CA LYS A 195 12.50 18.91 1.08
C LYS A 195 12.06 20.35 1.27
N ILE A 196 12.40 20.94 2.41
CA ILE A 196 12.17 22.35 2.70
C ILE A 196 13.47 23.13 2.43
N PRO A 197 13.43 24.23 1.65
CA PRO A 197 14.63 25.05 1.43
C PRO A 197 15.22 25.61 2.74
N LYS A 198 16.55 25.73 2.80
CA LYS A 198 17.32 26.10 4.01
C LYS A 198 16.93 27.43 4.69
N ASN A 199 16.23 28.34 3.99
CA ASN A 199 15.75 29.61 4.54
C ASN A 199 14.23 29.77 4.47
N TRP A 200 13.51 28.74 4.02
CA TRP A 200 12.07 28.85 3.76
C TRP A 200 11.29 29.36 4.98
N LEU A 201 11.62 28.88 6.19
CA LEU A 201 10.89 29.30 7.39
C LEU A 201 11.11 30.79 7.70
N LYS A 202 12.34 31.28 7.55
CA LYS A 202 12.63 32.71 7.69
C LYS A 202 11.85 33.51 6.67
N ASP A 203 11.91 33.12 5.41
CA ASP A 203 11.23 33.81 4.31
C ASP A 203 9.71 33.81 4.50
N ALA A 204 9.14 32.70 4.97
CA ALA A 204 7.72 32.58 5.28
C ALA A 204 7.28 33.47 6.46
N LEU A 205 8.10 33.55 7.51
CA LEU A 205 7.88 34.47 8.63
C LEU A 205 7.96 35.93 8.18
N VAL A 206 8.99 36.31 7.42
CA VAL A 206 9.13 37.67 6.87
C VAL A 206 7.94 38.03 5.98
N LYS A 207 7.54 37.12 5.08
CA LYS A 207 6.41 37.33 4.18
C LYS A 207 5.10 37.55 4.95
N THR A 208 4.91 36.86 6.08
CA THR A 208 3.63 36.89 6.80
C THR A 208 3.57 37.96 7.88
N LEU A 209 4.67 38.20 8.59
CA LEU A 209 4.76 39.10 9.73
C LEU A 209 5.48 40.42 9.41
N GLY A 210 6.00 40.58 8.19
CA GLY A 210 6.80 41.73 7.78
C GLY A 210 8.26 41.62 8.20
N ASP A 211 8.97 42.74 8.20
CA ASP A 211 10.39 42.77 8.56
C ASP A 211 10.59 42.56 10.07
N PRO A 212 11.49 41.66 10.49
CA PRO A 212 11.78 41.43 11.90
C PRO A 212 12.59 42.56 12.53
N PHE A 213 12.48 42.65 13.86
CA PHE A 213 13.53 43.24 14.67
C PHE A 213 14.67 42.23 14.81
N VAL A 214 15.86 42.63 14.38
CA VAL A 214 17.05 41.79 14.53
C VAL A 214 17.67 42.02 15.90
N VAL A 215 17.87 40.95 16.65
CA VAL A 215 18.35 40.95 18.04
C VAL A 215 19.40 39.86 18.27
N GLY A 216 20.00 39.86 19.46
CA GLY A 216 21.01 38.89 19.87
C GLY A 216 22.44 39.28 19.48
N ILE A 217 23.39 38.44 19.90
CA ILE A 217 24.80 38.57 19.56
C ILE A 217 24.94 38.32 18.05
N GLU A 218 25.69 39.12 17.31
CA GLU A 218 25.89 38.93 15.85
C GLU A 218 24.61 38.92 15.00
N GLU A 219 23.51 39.54 15.46
CA GLU A 219 22.30 39.72 14.64
C GLU A 219 21.66 38.39 14.16
N GLN A 220 21.84 37.33 14.94
CA GLN A 220 21.44 35.98 14.54
C GLN A 220 19.98 35.62 14.86
N CYS A 221 19.25 36.49 15.59
CA CYS A 221 17.86 36.25 15.95
C CYS A 221 16.93 37.28 15.32
N SER A 222 15.85 36.80 14.71
CA SER A 222 14.75 37.61 14.17
C SER A 222 13.57 37.56 15.12
N LEU A 223 12.99 38.71 15.43
CA LEU A 223 11.92 38.88 16.41
C LEU A 223 10.78 39.70 15.79
N TRP A 224 9.56 39.15 15.79
CA TRP A 224 8.36 39.87 15.37
C TRP A 224 7.42 40.08 16.54
N LYS A 225 6.87 41.29 16.67
CA LYS A 225 5.79 41.55 17.60
C LYS A 225 4.47 41.20 16.92
N VAL A 226 3.76 40.22 17.46
CA VAL A 226 2.49 39.70 16.89
C VAL A 226 1.27 40.01 17.76
N GLY A 227 1.48 40.71 18.88
CA GLY A 227 0.41 41.17 19.75
C GLY A 227 0.93 42.07 20.87
N LYS A 228 0.05 42.39 21.83
CA LYS A 228 0.42 43.21 22.98
C LYS A 228 1.47 42.52 23.87
N ASP A 229 1.27 41.22 24.09
CA ASP A 229 2.01 40.44 25.07
C ASP A 229 2.71 39.22 24.45
N ALA A 230 2.79 39.15 23.12
CA ALA A 230 3.33 38.01 22.39
C ALA A 230 4.31 38.43 21.28
N VAL A 231 5.32 37.58 21.10
CA VAL A 231 6.42 37.76 20.15
C VAL A 231 6.74 36.42 19.49
N VAL A 232 7.15 36.48 18.23
CA VAL A 232 7.66 35.34 17.48
C VAL A 232 9.17 35.46 17.37
N TYR A 233 9.88 34.40 17.73
CA TYR A 233 11.34 34.29 17.63
C TYR A 233 11.72 33.28 16.56
N TYR A 234 12.75 33.64 15.79
CA TYR A 234 13.42 32.73 14.87
C TYR A 234 14.92 32.93 14.98
N ILE A 235 15.66 31.83 15.15
CA ILE A 235 17.12 31.84 15.12
C ILE A 235 17.55 31.45 13.70
N ASN A 236 18.46 32.22 13.09
CA ASN A 236 18.91 31.98 11.73
C ASN A 236 19.39 30.53 11.53
N ASN A 237 18.98 29.91 10.42
CA ASN A 237 19.28 28.53 10.04
C ASN A 237 18.71 27.45 10.97
N GLN A 238 17.75 27.78 11.83
CA GLN A 238 16.96 26.77 12.55
C GLN A 238 15.74 26.34 11.73
N ASP A 239 15.27 25.13 12.02
CA ASP A 239 14.06 24.50 11.46
C ASP A 239 12.82 24.70 12.36
N TRP A 240 12.91 25.63 13.30
CA TRP A 240 11.86 25.95 14.25
C TRP A 240 11.76 27.45 14.51
N PHE A 241 10.60 27.86 15.01
CA PHE A 241 10.35 29.18 15.55
C PHE A 241 9.57 29.04 16.87
N GLU A 242 9.59 30.07 17.70
CA GLU A 242 8.93 30.06 19.01
C GLU A 242 7.99 31.25 19.14
N ILE A 243 6.78 30.99 19.63
CA ILE A 243 5.81 32.01 20.03
C ILE A 243 5.92 32.11 21.55
N SER A 244 6.29 33.27 22.07
CA SER A 244 6.49 33.45 23.51
C SER A 244 5.95 34.79 24.00
N GLY A 245 5.75 34.89 25.32
CA GLY A 245 5.58 36.17 25.99
C GLY A 245 6.88 37.00 26.04
N PHE A 246 6.78 38.28 26.39
CA PHE A 246 7.95 39.19 26.55
C PHE A 246 8.89 38.84 27.72
N VAL A 247 8.67 37.70 28.39
CA VAL A 247 9.37 37.31 29.61
C VAL A 247 10.48 36.29 29.35
N THR A 248 10.39 35.52 28.26
CA THR A 248 11.34 34.46 27.95
C THR A 248 11.90 34.64 26.54
N TYR A 249 13.21 34.43 26.43
CA TYR A 249 13.98 34.59 25.20
C TYR A 249 14.83 33.34 25.02
N PRO A 250 14.96 32.82 23.79
CA PRO A 250 15.97 31.81 23.50
C PRO A 250 17.36 32.31 23.90
N GLY A 251 18.22 31.38 24.33
CA GLY A 251 19.59 31.73 24.73
C GLY A 251 20.33 32.49 23.63
N GLY A 252 20.93 33.62 23.96
CA GLY A 252 21.64 34.48 23.00
C GLY A 252 20.76 35.43 22.18
N CYS A 253 19.42 35.36 22.31
CA CYS A 253 18.47 36.21 21.59
C CYS A 253 17.84 37.31 22.45
N SER A 254 18.36 37.56 23.66
CA SER A 254 17.83 38.60 24.54
C SER A 254 18.00 39.99 23.90
N PRO A 255 16.91 40.76 23.71
CA PRO A 255 16.99 42.13 23.23
C PRO A 255 17.65 43.02 24.29
N THR A 256 18.40 44.02 23.84
CA THR A 256 18.86 45.11 24.72
C THR A 256 17.66 45.89 25.28
N GLU A 257 17.82 46.58 26.40
CA GLU A 257 16.75 47.42 26.98
C GLU A 257 16.20 48.44 25.97
N LYS A 258 17.07 49.01 25.13
CA LYS A 258 16.69 49.94 24.07
C LYS A 258 15.80 49.25 23.02
N GLN A 259 16.21 48.06 22.54
CA GLN A 259 15.40 47.27 21.61
C GLN A 259 14.06 46.88 22.24
N LEU A 260 14.05 46.48 23.52
CA LEU A 260 12.82 46.12 24.23
C LEU A 260 11.87 47.32 24.36
N LYS A 261 12.38 48.51 24.64
CA LYS A 261 11.58 49.74 24.69
C LYS A 261 10.97 50.07 23.32
N THR A 262 11.75 49.93 22.25
CA THR A 262 11.27 50.10 20.87
C THR A 262 10.20 49.07 20.51
N LEU A 263 10.43 47.79 20.82
CA LEU A 263 9.47 46.70 20.60
C LEU A 263 8.15 46.92 21.33
N LYS A 264 8.21 47.34 22.61
CA LYS A 264 7.00 47.65 23.39
C LYS A 264 6.25 48.84 22.82
N ALA A 265 6.94 49.83 22.26
CA ALA A 265 6.34 51.03 21.65
C ALA A 265 5.83 50.81 20.21
N ALA A 266 6.36 49.82 19.48
CA ALA A 266 5.89 49.49 18.15
C ALA A 266 4.41 49.07 18.19
N LYS A 267 3.60 49.56 17.25
CA LYS A 267 2.23 49.08 17.10
C LYS A 267 2.29 47.66 16.53
N GLY A 268 1.75 46.71 17.27
CA GLY A 268 1.45 45.36 16.77
C GLY A 268 0.04 45.32 16.21
#